data_AF-A0A8D9CVH2-F1
#
_entry.id   AF-A0A8D9CVH2-F1
#
_cell.length_a   1.000
_cell.length_b   1.000
_cell.length_c   1.000
_cell.angle_alpha   90.00
_cell.angle_beta   90.00
_cell.angle_gamma   90.00
#
_symmetry.space_group_name_H-M   'P 1'
#
loop_
_entity.id
_entity.type
_entity.pdbx_description
1 polymer ?
#
loop_
_entity_poly.entity_id
_entity_poly.type
_entity_poly.pdbx_seq_one_letter_code
_entity_poly.pdbx_strand_id
1 'polypeptide(L)'
;MVSTFGGIVVFSIIIGDVLCGSDNGGSVHLGILQEWFGSHWWNTRIFALLFIYGFVLLPLVLCRRVERLAFSSAISFILAVFFVVISSMLAISALMKGQTKSPRLFPDLTNGGSFWNLFTASPVIVTAFTFHFNVHPIGFELKDPLHMIPATKISVVLCAAIYFATGLFGYLLFGDATMSDILVNFDESSGSSIGSLLNDIVRLSYALHLMLVFPLMNFSLRANLDELMFPTRKPLAEDTNRFIGLTLALLICCFLSAIAVPNIWYFFQFMGSTTTVSIAFIFPAAIVLKNVHGVSTSSEKMVAAIMLVLAVATSTIAISTNLYSLTSN
;
A
#
# COMPACT_ATOMS: atom_id res chain seq x y z
N MET A 1 12.10 -4.34 -6.45
CA MET A 1 11.32 -4.65 -7.67
C MET A 1 10.00 -5.33 -7.34
N VAL A 2 10.00 -6.57 -6.83
CA VAL A 2 8.75 -7.31 -6.52
C VAL A 2 7.83 -6.53 -5.58
N SER A 3 8.32 -6.01 -4.45
CA SER A 3 7.51 -5.21 -3.52
C SER A 3 6.92 -3.95 -4.18
N THR A 4 7.69 -3.27 -5.04
CA THR A 4 7.22 -2.06 -5.73
C THR A 4 6.18 -2.40 -6.79
N PHE A 5 6.35 -3.50 -7.54
CA PHE A 5 5.37 -3.99 -8.52
C PHE A 5 4.07 -4.42 -7.84
N GLY A 6 4.13 -5.25 -6.80
CA GLY A 6 2.90 -5.65 -6.10
C GLY A 6 2.22 -4.47 -5.41
N GLY A 7 2.96 -3.46 -4.93
CA GLY A 7 2.37 -2.22 -4.41
C GLY A 7 1.56 -1.44 -5.45
N ILE A 8 2.07 -1.27 -6.69
CA ILE A 8 1.30 -0.59 -7.74
C ILE A 8 0.10 -1.41 -8.23
N VAL A 9 0.19 -2.75 -8.15
CA VAL A 9 -0.96 -3.65 -8.42
C VAL A 9 -2.02 -3.46 -7.34
N VAL A 10 -1.65 -3.44 -6.06
CA VAL A 10 -2.56 -3.16 -4.94
C VAL A 10 -3.25 -1.81 -5.12
N PHE A 11 -2.52 -0.75 -5.49
CA PHE A 11 -3.13 0.55 -5.76
C PHE A 11 -4.19 0.47 -6.88
N SER A 12 -3.90 -0.30 -7.92
CA SER A 12 -4.82 -0.49 -9.04
C SER A 12 -6.07 -1.27 -8.64
N ILE A 13 -5.92 -2.26 -7.76
CA ILE A 13 -7.05 -3.02 -7.21
C ILE A 13 -7.95 -2.09 -6.38
N ILE A 14 -7.39 -1.32 -5.44
CA ILE A 14 -8.15 -0.39 -4.58
C ILE A 14 -8.87 0.67 -5.43
N ILE A 15 -8.19 1.25 -6.43
CA ILE A 15 -8.83 2.19 -7.37
C ILE A 15 -10.02 1.52 -8.09
N GLY A 16 -9.86 0.26 -8.51
CA GLY A 16 -10.91 -0.51 -9.14
C GLY A 16 -12.08 -0.79 -8.20
N ASP A 17 -11.81 -1.22 -6.96
CA ASP A 17 -12.81 -1.51 -5.94
C ASP A 17 -13.61 -0.24 -5.56
N VAL A 18 -12.94 0.90 -5.42
CA VAL A 18 -13.61 2.19 -5.15
C VAL A 18 -14.52 2.61 -6.30
N LEU A 19 -14.06 2.52 -7.55
CA LEU A 19 -14.82 3.02 -8.69
C LEU A 19 -15.94 2.05 -9.12
N CYS A 20 -15.67 0.75 -9.09
CA CYS A 20 -16.51 -0.27 -9.72
C CYS A 20 -17.11 -1.28 -8.75
N GLY A 21 -16.78 -1.18 -7.46
CA GLY A 21 -17.24 -2.11 -6.45
C GLY A 21 -16.39 -3.37 -6.41
N SER A 22 -16.67 -4.19 -5.41
CA SER A 22 -15.95 -5.44 -5.17
C SER A 22 -16.92 -6.53 -4.76
N ASP A 23 -16.63 -7.76 -5.18
CA ASP A 23 -17.36 -8.97 -4.75
C ASP A 23 -16.40 -9.81 -3.92
N ASN A 24 -16.19 -9.38 -2.67
CA ASN A 24 -15.26 -10.00 -1.74
C ASN A 24 -16.04 -10.69 -0.61
N GLY A 25 -16.46 -11.93 -0.83
CA GLY A 25 -16.95 -12.79 0.27
C GLY A 25 -18.46 -12.78 0.51
N GLY A 26 -19.27 -12.57 -0.54
CA GLY A 26 -20.72 -12.84 -0.50
C GLY A 26 -21.63 -11.61 -0.33
N SER A 27 -21.07 -10.43 -0.06
CA SER A 27 -21.76 -9.13 -0.17
C SER A 27 -21.24 -8.36 -1.38
N VAL A 28 -22.14 -8.04 -2.31
CA VAL A 28 -21.81 -7.19 -3.48
C VAL A 28 -21.76 -5.75 -3.00
N HIS A 29 -20.54 -5.20 -2.95
CA HIS A 29 -20.31 -3.80 -2.62
C HIS A 29 -20.32 -2.96 -3.89
N LEU A 30 -21.10 -1.89 -3.91
CA LEU A 30 -21.23 -1.03 -5.10
C LEU A 30 -20.08 -0.04 -5.17
N GLY A 31 -19.56 0.19 -6.38
CA GLY A 31 -18.58 1.25 -6.63
C GLY A 31 -19.26 2.61 -6.79
N ILE A 32 -18.50 3.69 -6.62
CA ILE A 32 -19.01 5.07 -6.82
C ILE A 32 -19.67 5.23 -8.21
N LEU A 33 -19.07 4.66 -9.27
CA LEU A 33 -19.62 4.77 -10.62
C LEU A 33 -20.94 3.99 -10.77
N GLN A 34 -21.14 2.93 -9.99
CA GLN A 34 -22.38 2.16 -10.00
C GLN A 34 -23.45 2.81 -9.11
N GLU A 35 -23.06 3.42 -7.99
CA GLU A 35 -23.95 4.18 -7.11
C GLU A 35 -24.53 5.41 -7.82
N TRP A 36 -23.68 6.17 -8.53
CA TRP A 36 -24.10 7.41 -9.16
C TRP A 36 -24.81 7.21 -10.50
N PHE A 37 -24.41 6.20 -11.28
CA PHE A 37 -24.89 6.02 -12.64
C PHE A 37 -25.65 4.71 -12.85
N GLY A 38 -25.75 3.82 -11.86
CA GLY A 38 -26.31 2.47 -12.02
C GLY A 38 -25.35 1.52 -12.76
N SER A 39 -25.63 0.22 -12.74
CA SER A 39 -24.77 -0.79 -13.38
C SER A 39 -24.79 -0.69 -14.91
N HIS A 40 -23.63 -0.51 -15.53
CA HIS A 40 -23.46 -0.34 -16.96
C HIS A 40 -22.23 -1.11 -17.47
N TRP A 41 -22.14 -1.40 -18.77
CA TRP A 41 -20.98 -2.10 -19.33
C TRP A 41 -19.67 -1.33 -19.13
N TRP A 42 -19.72 0.01 -19.17
CA TRP A 42 -18.55 0.89 -19.09
C TRP A 42 -18.04 1.13 -17.66
N ASN A 43 -18.85 0.85 -16.64
CA ASN A 43 -18.44 0.96 -15.24
C ASN A 43 -18.03 -0.39 -14.62
N THR A 44 -17.79 -1.40 -15.45
CA THR A 44 -17.12 -2.61 -15.02
C THR A 44 -15.63 -2.32 -14.76
N ARG A 45 -15.05 -3.08 -13.83
CA ARG A 45 -13.65 -2.93 -13.39
C ARG A 45 -12.65 -2.87 -14.55
N ILE A 46 -12.84 -3.69 -15.58
CA ILE A 46 -11.95 -3.76 -16.75
C ILE A 46 -11.95 -2.42 -17.50
N PHE A 47 -13.12 -1.90 -17.88
CA PHE A 47 -13.21 -0.68 -18.67
C PHE A 47 -12.82 0.56 -17.86
N ALA A 48 -13.22 0.64 -16.58
CA ALA A 48 -12.85 1.76 -15.72
C ALA A 48 -11.34 1.80 -15.47
N LEU A 49 -10.70 0.67 -15.13
CA LEU A 49 -9.25 0.63 -14.97
C LEU A 49 -8.53 0.91 -16.27
N LEU A 50 -9.02 0.41 -17.41
CA LEU A 50 -8.43 0.73 -18.72
C LEU A 50 -8.47 2.24 -18.99
N PHE A 51 -9.59 2.89 -18.68
CA PHE A 51 -9.74 4.35 -18.80
C PHE A 51 -8.76 5.08 -17.88
N ILE A 52 -8.69 4.71 -16.60
CA ILE A 52 -7.74 5.30 -15.65
C ILE A 52 -6.29 5.10 -16.09
N TYR A 53 -5.93 3.91 -16.58
CA TYR A 53 -4.59 3.63 -17.08
C TYR A 53 -4.25 4.49 -18.29
N GLY A 54 -5.15 4.61 -19.27
CA GLY A 54 -4.92 5.37 -20.50
C GLY A 54 -4.88 6.89 -20.28
N PHE A 55 -5.84 7.43 -19.52
CA PHE A 55 -6.05 8.88 -19.43
C PHE A 55 -5.47 9.53 -18.17
N VAL A 56 -5.20 8.76 -17.11
CA VAL A 56 -4.66 9.29 -15.85
C VAL A 56 -3.25 8.75 -15.61
N LEU A 57 -3.07 7.43 -15.48
CA LEU A 57 -1.77 6.89 -15.06
C LEU A 57 -0.70 7.00 -16.13
N LEU A 58 -1.02 6.70 -17.40
CA LEU A 58 -0.07 6.80 -18.50
C LEU A 58 0.55 8.20 -18.64
N PRO A 59 -0.20 9.31 -18.74
CA PRO A 59 0.41 10.63 -18.84
C PRO A 59 1.24 10.99 -17.60
N LEU A 60 0.80 10.57 -16.40
CA LEU A 60 1.55 10.80 -15.17
C LEU A 60 2.88 10.03 -15.13
N VAL A 61 2.90 8.76 -15.56
CA VAL A 61 4.09 7.88 -15.53
C VAL A 61 5.08 8.19 -16.66
N LEU A 62 4.62 8.79 -17.76
CA LEU A 62 5.48 9.27 -18.84
C LEU A 62 6.32 10.50 -18.45
N CYS A 63 6.01 11.15 -17.31
CA CYS A 63 6.88 12.19 -16.76
C CYS A 63 8.27 11.62 -16.43
N ARG A 64 9.31 12.17 -17.08
CA ARG A 64 10.70 11.72 -16.90
C ARG A 64 11.40 12.24 -15.64
N ARG A 65 10.91 13.32 -15.04
CA ARG A 65 11.53 13.99 -13.87
C ARG A 65 10.67 13.83 -12.63
N VAL A 66 11.27 13.38 -11.52
CA VAL A 66 10.59 13.23 -10.23
C VAL A 66 10.31 14.58 -9.57
N GLU A 67 11.07 15.63 -9.89
CA GLU A 67 10.77 17.01 -9.47
C GLU A 67 9.32 17.46 -9.77
N ARG A 68 8.73 17.02 -10.90
CA ARG A 68 7.32 17.32 -11.22
C ARG A 68 6.33 16.52 -10.38
N LEU A 69 6.76 15.38 -9.84
CA LEU A 69 5.98 14.55 -8.93
C LEU A 69 6.00 15.10 -7.50
N ALA A 70 6.90 16.02 -7.13
CA ALA A 70 6.93 16.60 -5.79
C ALA A 70 5.61 17.31 -5.44
N PHE A 71 5.05 18.08 -6.38
CA PHE A 71 3.74 18.73 -6.20
C PHE A 71 2.60 17.71 -6.10
N SER A 72 2.59 16.70 -6.97
CA SER A 72 1.62 15.60 -6.93
C SER A 72 1.70 14.81 -5.61
N SER A 73 2.90 14.59 -5.08
CA SER A 73 3.15 13.92 -3.80
C SER A 73 2.69 14.76 -2.62
N ALA A 74 2.86 16.08 -2.67
CA ALA A 74 2.34 16.99 -1.63
C ALA A 74 0.81 17.00 -1.59
N ILE A 75 0.14 17.07 -2.75
CA ILE A 75 -1.31 16.95 -2.84
C ILE A 75 -1.76 15.58 -2.32
N SER A 76 -1.11 14.52 -2.76
CA SER A 76 -1.38 13.16 -2.33
C SER A 76 -1.30 13.02 -0.81
N PHE A 77 -0.27 13.60 -0.19
CA PHE A 77 -0.13 13.61 1.26
C PHE A 77 -1.30 14.34 1.96
N ILE A 78 -1.71 15.51 1.46
CA ILE A 78 -2.85 16.26 1.99
C ILE A 78 -4.15 15.43 1.89
N LEU A 79 -4.37 14.74 0.78
CA LEU A 79 -5.53 13.86 0.60
C LEU A 79 -5.54 12.70 1.61
N ALA A 80 -4.38 12.11 1.92
CA ALA A 80 -4.27 11.08 2.94
C ALA A 80 -4.59 11.62 4.34
N VAL A 81 -4.09 12.80 4.70
CA VAL A 81 -4.42 13.45 5.98
C VAL A 81 -5.92 13.78 6.05
N PHE A 82 -6.48 14.29 4.95
CA PHE A 82 -7.90 14.60 4.84
C PHE A 82 -8.79 13.36 5.04
N PHE A 83 -8.41 12.23 4.44
CA PHE A 83 -9.06 10.94 4.66
C PHE A 83 -9.09 10.56 6.15
N VAL A 84 -7.96 10.67 6.85
CA VAL A 84 -7.89 10.35 8.28
C VAL A 84 -8.75 11.29 9.10
N VAL A 85 -8.73 12.59 8.81
CA VAL A 85 -9.54 13.59 9.54
C VAL A 85 -11.03 13.28 9.41
N ILE A 86 -11.54 13.05 8.18
CA ILE A 86 -12.95 12.73 7.99
C ILE A 86 -13.31 11.40 8.66
N SER A 87 -12.49 10.37 8.48
CA SER A 87 -12.73 9.05 9.10
C SER A 87 -12.78 9.15 10.63
N SER A 88 -11.90 9.98 11.22
CA SER A 88 -11.89 10.27 12.65
C SER A 88 -13.16 10.98 13.09
N MET A 89 -13.60 12.01 12.34
CA MET A 89 -14.84 12.73 12.62
C MET A 89 -16.07 11.81 12.55
N LEU A 90 -16.14 10.94 11.54
CA LEU A 90 -17.20 9.95 11.38
C LEU A 90 -17.21 8.98 12.56
N ALA A 91 -16.06 8.41 12.91
CA ALA A 91 -15.92 7.48 14.04
C ALA A 91 -16.33 8.13 15.38
N ILE A 92 -15.87 9.36 15.66
CA ILE A 92 -16.25 10.09 16.89
C ILE A 92 -17.75 10.38 16.89
N SER A 93 -18.32 10.80 15.75
CA SER A 93 -19.76 11.07 15.66
C SER A 93 -20.61 9.82 15.86
N ALA A 94 -20.17 8.67 15.35
CA ALA A 94 -20.81 7.38 15.54
C ALA A 94 -20.72 6.93 17.01
N LEU A 95 -19.58 7.16 17.66
CA LEU A 95 -19.35 6.87 19.08
C LEU A 95 -20.29 7.71 19.97
N MET A 96 -20.42 9.01 19.69
CA MET A 96 -21.34 9.90 20.41
C MET A 96 -22.81 9.48 20.25
N LYS A 97 -23.18 8.92 19.10
CA LYS A 97 -24.52 8.39 18.84
C LYS A 97 -24.76 6.99 19.43
N GLY A 98 -23.74 6.37 20.03
CA GLY A 98 -23.82 5.01 20.57
C GLY A 98 -23.99 3.93 19.50
N GLN A 99 -23.59 4.22 18.25
CA GLN A 99 -23.72 3.29 17.12
C GLN A 99 -22.50 2.37 16.94
N THR A 100 -21.38 2.68 17.62
CA THR A 100 -20.14 1.91 17.55
C THR A 100 -20.18 0.74 18.54
N LYS A 101 -19.72 -0.45 18.11
CA LYS A 101 -19.44 -1.56 19.02
C LYS A 101 -18.29 -1.16 19.96
N SER A 102 -18.31 -1.68 21.19
CA SER A 102 -17.21 -1.44 22.14
C SER A 102 -15.89 -2.01 21.58
N PRO A 103 -14.82 -1.19 21.48
CA PRO A 103 -13.55 -1.67 20.95
C PRO A 103 -12.98 -2.75 21.86
N ARG A 104 -12.62 -3.88 21.27
CA ARG A 104 -11.96 -4.98 21.99
C ARG A 104 -10.48 -4.64 22.14
N LEU A 105 -9.98 -4.61 23.38
CA LEU A 105 -8.56 -4.38 23.66
C LEU A 105 -7.72 -5.65 23.39
N PHE A 106 -8.35 -6.81 23.43
CA PHE A 106 -7.72 -8.12 23.27
C PHE A 106 -8.39 -8.90 22.13
N PRO A 107 -7.63 -9.73 21.40
CA PRO A 107 -8.17 -10.56 20.34
C PRO A 107 -9.15 -11.58 20.91
N ASP A 108 -10.22 -11.82 20.17
CA ASP A 108 -11.17 -12.87 20.49
C ASP A 108 -10.61 -14.23 20.06
N LEU A 109 -10.23 -15.02 21.06
CA LEU A 109 -9.71 -16.38 20.85
C LEU A 109 -10.84 -17.43 20.92
N THR A 110 -12.10 -17.00 21.08
CA THR A 110 -13.25 -17.90 21.05
C THR A 110 -13.76 -18.06 19.59
N ASN A 111 -14.16 -19.28 19.22
CA ASN A 111 -14.58 -19.68 17.85
C ASN A 111 -13.47 -19.83 16.78
N GLY A 112 -12.37 -20.54 17.09
CA GLY A 112 -11.39 -20.95 16.08
C GLY A 112 -10.34 -19.89 15.71
N GLY A 113 -10.38 -18.72 16.35
CA GLY A 113 -9.31 -17.72 16.28
C GLY A 113 -8.05 -18.21 16.98
N SER A 114 -7.02 -18.54 16.21
CA SER A 114 -5.71 -18.92 16.74
C SER A 114 -4.92 -17.67 17.09
N PHE A 115 -4.20 -17.65 18.23
CA PHE A 115 -3.22 -16.60 18.57
C PHE A 115 -2.23 -16.35 17.40
N TRP A 116 -1.94 -17.40 16.63
CA TRP A 116 -1.07 -17.32 15.46
C TRP A 116 -1.63 -16.47 14.31
N ASN A 117 -2.93 -16.22 14.26
CA ASN A 117 -3.53 -15.33 13.27
C ASN A 117 -3.11 -13.87 13.48
N LEU A 118 -2.66 -13.48 14.69
CA LEU A 118 -2.06 -12.16 14.90
C LEU A 118 -0.83 -11.93 14.01
N PHE A 119 -0.10 -13.00 13.69
CA PHE A 119 1.08 -12.92 12.82
C PHE A 119 0.73 -12.70 11.35
N THR A 120 -0.53 -12.87 10.92
CA THR A 120 -0.93 -12.51 9.55
C THR A 120 -0.97 -11.00 9.32
N ALA A 121 -1.07 -10.20 10.39
CA ALA A 121 -0.97 -8.74 10.32
C ALA A 121 0.48 -8.25 10.19
N SER A 122 1.46 -9.03 10.65
CA SER A 122 2.88 -8.65 10.62
C SER A 122 3.39 -8.34 9.19
N PRO A 123 3.15 -9.18 8.16
CA PRO A 123 3.46 -8.87 6.77
C PRO A 123 2.89 -7.54 6.28
N VAL A 124 1.65 -7.23 6.66
CA VAL A 124 0.95 -6.00 6.25
C VAL A 124 1.64 -4.79 6.86
N ILE A 125 1.91 -4.82 8.18
CA ILE A 125 2.59 -3.73 8.89
C ILE A 125 4.00 -3.51 8.33
N VAL A 126 4.77 -4.58 8.12
CA VAL A 126 6.13 -4.48 7.56
C VAL A 126 6.09 -3.90 6.15
N THR A 127 5.09 -4.27 5.33
CA THR A 127 4.90 -3.69 4.00
C THR A 127 4.56 -2.21 4.07
N ALA A 128 3.67 -1.80 4.98
CA ALA A 128 3.27 -0.42 5.15
C ALA A 128 4.45 0.51 5.51
N PHE A 129 5.39 0.05 6.35
CA PHE A 129 6.57 0.83 6.71
C PHE A 129 7.74 0.72 5.72
N THR A 130 7.61 -0.05 4.64
CA THR A 130 8.71 -0.24 3.69
C THR A 130 8.67 0.78 2.57
N PHE A 131 9.54 1.79 2.68
CA PHE A 131 9.74 2.82 1.66
C PHE A 131 11.21 2.95 1.21
N HIS A 132 12.11 2.12 1.76
CA HIS A 132 13.57 2.21 1.59
C HIS A 132 14.03 2.27 0.12
N PHE A 133 13.29 1.64 -0.80
CA PHE A 133 13.61 1.65 -2.24
C PHE A 133 13.51 3.05 -2.90
N ASN A 134 12.84 4.01 -2.26
CA ASN A 134 12.74 5.38 -2.74
C ASN A 134 13.78 6.33 -2.10
N VAL A 135 14.49 5.89 -1.06
CA VAL A 135 15.48 6.73 -0.36
C VAL A 135 16.60 7.15 -1.31
N HIS A 136 17.18 6.23 -2.09
CA HIS A 136 18.26 6.59 -3.01
C HIS A 136 17.81 7.56 -4.12
N PRO A 137 16.72 7.29 -4.88
CA PRO A 137 16.22 8.24 -5.88
C PRO A 137 15.94 9.64 -5.33
N ILE A 138 15.27 9.73 -4.16
CA ILE A 138 14.98 11.03 -3.53
C ILE A 138 16.27 11.71 -3.03
N GLY A 139 17.23 10.91 -2.56
CA GLY A 139 18.54 11.37 -2.09
C GLY A 139 19.35 12.06 -3.17
N PHE A 140 19.29 11.55 -4.40
CA PHE A 140 19.96 12.15 -5.54
C PHE A 140 19.30 13.45 -6.02
N GLU A 141 18.02 13.69 -5.70
CA GLU A 141 17.32 14.95 -6.04
C GLU A 141 17.41 16.01 -4.92
N LEU A 142 17.82 15.65 -3.71
CA LEU A 142 18.01 16.60 -2.63
C LEU A 142 19.18 17.54 -2.90
N LYS A 143 18.97 18.84 -2.65
CA LYS A 143 20.03 19.86 -2.75
C LYS A 143 21.22 19.55 -1.84
N ASP A 144 20.94 19.00 -0.66
CA ASP A 144 21.96 18.53 0.29
C ASP A 144 21.57 17.14 0.82
N PRO A 145 22.33 16.08 0.47
CA PRO A 145 22.07 14.71 0.91
C PRO A 145 22.03 14.52 2.43
N LEU A 146 22.67 15.40 3.21
CA LEU A 146 22.67 15.32 4.68
C LEU A 146 21.27 15.47 5.28
N HIS A 147 20.35 16.13 4.57
CA HIS A 147 18.96 16.28 5.00
C HIS A 147 18.11 15.01 4.83
N MET A 148 18.61 13.97 4.15
CA MET A 148 17.86 12.73 3.95
C MET A 148 17.54 12.02 5.27
N ILE A 149 18.52 11.95 6.18
CA ILE A 149 18.35 11.26 7.47
C ILE A 149 17.28 11.91 8.35
N PRO A 150 17.35 13.24 8.65
CA PRO A 150 16.32 13.88 9.45
C PRO A 150 14.94 13.84 8.76
N ALA A 151 14.87 14.03 7.44
CA ALA A 151 13.62 13.91 6.69
C ALA A 151 13.00 12.51 6.86
N THR A 152 13.78 11.45 6.68
CA THR A 152 13.32 10.06 6.85
C THR A 152 12.81 9.82 8.27
N LYS A 153 13.51 10.30 9.30
CA LYS A 153 13.08 10.15 10.70
C LYS A 153 11.73 10.81 10.97
N ILE A 154 11.55 12.05 10.50
CA ILE A 154 10.29 12.79 10.64
C ILE A 154 9.17 12.07 9.88
N SER A 155 9.43 11.63 8.65
CA SER A 155 8.47 10.89 7.83
C SER A 155 8.02 9.59 8.49
N VAL A 156 8.92 8.83 9.13
CA VAL A 156 8.57 7.60 9.84
C VAL A 156 7.66 7.87 11.04
N VAL A 157 7.95 8.89 11.85
CA VAL A 157 7.11 9.28 12.99
C VAL A 157 5.72 9.71 12.53
N LEU A 158 5.67 10.54 11.49
CA LEU A 158 4.41 11.03 10.95
C LEU A 158 3.59 9.91 10.31
N CYS A 159 4.24 8.99 9.59
CA CYS A 159 3.62 7.80 9.02
C CYS A 159 3.03 6.90 10.12
N ALA A 160 3.78 6.66 11.20
CA ALA A 160 3.29 5.88 12.34
C ALA A 160 2.06 6.51 12.99
N ALA A 161 2.03 7.83 13.15
CA ALA A 161 0.88 8.54 13.70
C ALA A 161 -0.37 8.41 12.81
N ILE A 162 -0.22 8.59 11.48
CA ILE A 162 -1.30 8.46 10.51
C ILE A 162 -1.84 7.02 10.47
N TYR A 163 -0.97 6.01 10.42
CA TYR A 163 -1.38 4.61 10.41
C TYR A 163 -2.07 4.20 11.71
N PHE A 164 -1.55 4.64 12.85
CA PHE A 164 -2.19 4.40 14.13
C PHE A 164 -3.59 5.03 14.20
N ALA A 165 -3.73 6.29 13.81
CA ALA A 165 -5.03 6.97 13.77
C ALA A 165 -6.00 6.27 12.81
N THR A 166 -5.55 5.91 11.62
CA THR A 166 -6.35 5.20 10.62
C THR A 166 -6.85 3.85 11.15
N GLY A 167 -5.96 3.05 11.73
CA GLY A 167 -6.32 1.76 12.31
C GLY A 167 -7.29 1.89 13.48
N LEU A 168 -7.05 2.85 14.37
CA LEU A 168 -7.90 3.09 15.53
C LEU A 168 -9.31 3.54 15.12
N PHE A 169 -9.43 4.60 14.32
CA PHE A 169 -10.73 5.14 13.93
C PHE A 169 -11.46 4.25 12.93
N GLY A 170 -10.73 3.57 12.04
CA GLY A 170 -11.30 2.56 11.16
C GLY A 170 -11.93 1.41 11.94
N TYR A 171 -11.22 0.87 12.93
CA TYR A 171 -11.77 -0.20 13.78
C TYR A 171 -12.91 0.29 14.67
N LEU A 172 -12.88 1.54 15.16
CA LEU A 172 -14.02 2.11 15.88
C LEU A 172 -15.28 2.24 15.02
N LEU A 173 -15.12 2.53 13.72
CA LEU A 173 -16.23 2.72 12.80
C LEU A 173 -16.87 1.38 12.37
N PHE A 174 -16.05 0.37 12.06
CA PHE A 174 -16.52 -0.87 11.44
C PHE A 174 -16.42 -2.11 12.34
N GLY A 175 -15.58 -2.07 13.38
CA GLY A 175 -15.33 -3.20 14.28
C GLY A 175 -14.91 -4.45 13.53
N ASP A 176 -15.48 -5.59 13.91
CA ASP A 176 -15.18 -6.90 13.30
C ASP A 176 -15.65 -7.04 11.84
N ALA A 177 -16.41 -6.08 11.30
CA ALA A 177 -16.83 -6.05 9.89
C ALA A 177 -15.82 -5.34 8.97
N THR A 178 -14.63 -4.97 9.48
CA THR A 178 -13.58 -4.32 8.70
C THR A 178 -13.12 -5.25 7.57
N MET A 179 -13.21 -4.77 6.33
CA MET A 179 -12.80 -5.49 5.13
C MET A 179 -11.29 -5.34 4.88
N SER A 180 -10.74 -6.17 4.00
CA SER A 180 -9.32 -6.05 3.59
C SER A 180 -9.00 -4.70 2.98
N ASP A 181 -9.94 -4.14 2.20
CA ASP A 181 -9.94 -2.75 1.78
C ASP A 181 -10.99 -1.99 2.57
N ILE A 182 -10.54 -1.16 3.52
CA ILE A 182 -11.42 -0.38 4.38
C ILE A 182 -12.28 0.62 3.60
N LEU A 183 -11.87 1.03 2.39
CA LEU A 183 -12.67 1.96 1.58
C LEU A 183 -13.96 1.32 1.07
N VAL A 184 -13.99 0.00 0.97
CA VAL A 184 -15.20 -0.75 0.64
C VAL A 184 -16.22 -0.61 1.76
N ASN A 185 -15.80 -0.58 3.04
CA ASN A 185 -16.72 -0.40 4.16
C ASN A 185 -17.45 0.95 4.18
N PHE A 186 -16.95 1.95 3.46
CA PHE A 186 -17.63 3.25 3.34
C PHE A 186 -18.77 3.24 2.30
N ASP A 187 -19.03 2.13 1.61
CA ASP A 187 -20.15 2.03 0.66
C ASP A 187 -21.52 1.94 1.35
N GLU A 188 -21.58 1.47 2.60
CA GLU A 188 -22.82 1.47 3.37
C GLU A 188 -23.24 2.91 3.65
N SER A 189 -24.36 3.31 3.05
CA SER A 189 -24.97 4.61 3.27
C SER A 189 -25.22 4.78 4.76
N SER A 190 -24.38 5.57 5.42
CA SER A 190 -24.72 6.11 6.73
C SER A 190 -26.07 6.79 6.54
N GLY A 191 -27.11 6.39 7.30
CA GLY A 191 -28.53 6.65 7.01
C GLY A 191 -28.99 8.11 6.92
N SER A 192 -28.08 9.07 6.74
CA SER A 192 -28.27 10.47 6.42
C SER A 192 -27.59 10.84 5.09
N SER A 193 -28.23 11.67 4.27
CA SER A 193 -27.68 12.14 2.99
C SER A 193 -26.29 12.79 3.11
N ILE A 194 -26.02 13.50 4.22
CA ILE A 194 -24.70 14.12 4.47
C ILE A 194 -23.60 13.08 4.66
N GLY A 195 -23.94 11.93 5.28
CA GLY A 195 -22.98 10.87 5.58
C GLY A 195 -22.60 10.09 4.32
N SER A 196 -23.56 9.80 3.45
CA SER A 196 -23.30 9.22 2.13
C SER A 196 -22.36 10.10 1.30
N LEU A 197 -22.57 11.43 1.31
CA LEU A 197 -21.67 12.36 0.60
C LEU A 197 -20.24 12.34 1.19
N LEU A 198 -20.11 12.30 2.52
CA LEU A 198 -18.79 12.21 3.15
C LEU A 198 -18.08 10.90 2.81
N ASN A 199 -18.81 9.79 2.76
CA ASN A 199 -18.27 8.50 2.35
C ASN A 199 -17.72 8.53 0.92
N ASP A 200 -18.47 9.11 -0.03
CA ASP A 200 -18.02 9.27 -1.42
C ASP A 200 -16.76 10.14 -1.51
N ILE A 201 -16.72 11.23 -0.74
CA ILE A 201 -15.55 12.12 -0.66
C ILE A 201 -14.32 11.37 -0.13
N VAL A 202 -14.49 10.57 0.92
CA VAL A 202 -13.42 9.74 1.51
C VAL A 202 -12.89 8.74 0.49
N ARG A 203 -13.79 7.99 -0.18
CA ARG A 203 -13.43 6.99 -1.19
C ARG A 203 -12.72 7.63 -2.39
N LEU A 204 -13.29 8.69 -2.95
CA LEU A 204 -12.73 9.37 -4.13
C LEU A 204 -11.39 10.07 -3.82
N SER A 205 -11.28 10.73 -2.65
CA SER A 205 -10.04 11.39 -2.23
C SER A 205 -8.91 10.39 -2.05
N TYR A 206 -9.18 9.20 -1.50
CA TYR A 206 -8.16 8.17 -1.35
C TYR A 206 -7.81 7.48 -2.69
N ALA A 207 -8.78 7.24 -3.56
CA ALA A 207 -8.49 6.76 -4.91
C ALA A 207 -7.59 7.75 -5.68
N LEU A 208 -7.88 9.06 -5.58
CA LEU A 208 -7.04 10.10 -6.15
C LEU A 208 -5.65 10.14 -5.50
N HIS A 209 -5.57 10.00 -4.17
CA HIS A 209 -4.30 9.85 -3.46
C HIS A 209 -3.44 8.75 -4.09
N LEU A 210 -4.00 7.55 -4.28
CA LEU A 210 -3.30 6.40 -4.87
C LEU A 210 -2.88 6.65 -6.32
N MET A 211 -3.73 7.28 -7.14
CA MET A 211 -3.39 7.65 -8.52
C MET A 211 -2.20 8.61 -8.57
N LEU A 212 -2.04 9.48 -7.58
CA LEU A 212 -0.92 10.43 -7.47
C LEU A 212 0.36 9.79 -6.91
N VAL A 213 0.26 8.76 -6.05
CA VAL A 213 1.44 8.00 -5.56
C VAL A 213 1.95 7.00 -6.61
N PHE A 214 1.07 6.44 -7.44
CA PHE A 214 1.39 5.42 -8.43
C PHE A 214 2.64 5.73 -9.29
N PRO A 215 2.81 6.94 -9.86
CA PRO A 215 3.92 7.25 -10.74
C PRO A 215 5.27 7.23 -10.02
N LEU A 216 5.30 7.60 -8.73
CA LEU A 216 6.53 7.58 -7.93
C LEU A 216 7.02 6.14 -7.73
N MET A 217 6.11 5.22 -7.42
CA MET A 217 6.45 3.80 -7.29
C MET A 217 6.82 3.19 -8.65
N ASN A 218 6.09 3.53 -9.71
CA ASN A 218 6.42 3.06 -11.05
C ASN A 218 7.80 3.54 -11.51
N PHE A 219 8.17 4.79 -11.21
CA PHE A 219 9.48 5.34 -11.51
C PHE A 219 10.60 4.47 -10.89
N SER A 220 10.51 4.20 -9.59
CA SER A 220 11.50 3.37 -8.89
C SER A 220 11.53 1.94 -9.44
N LEU A 221 10.37 1.34 -9.72
CA LEU A 221 10.30 0.02 -10.34
C LEU A 221 11.00 -0.01 -11.70
N ARG A 222 10.69 0.98 -12.55
CA ARG A 222 11.23 1.11 -13.91
C ARG A 222 12.74 1.31 -13.89
N ALA A 223 13.26 2.15 -13.00
CA ALA A 223 14.69 2.38 -12.84
C ALA A 223 15.43 1.10 -12.41
N ASN A 224 14.92 0.40 -11.40
CA ASN A 224 15.51 -0.87 -10.94
C ASN A 224 15.45 -1.97 -12.01
N LEU A 225 14.36 -2.02 -12.80
CA LEU A 225 14.21 -3.00 -13.88
C LEU A 225 15.16 -2.70 -15.05
N ASP A 226 15.33 -1.43 -15.41
CA ASP A 226 16.27 -1.01 -16.45
C ASP A 226 17.71 -1.32 -16.06
N GLU A 227 18.11 -1.03 -14.81
CA GLU A 227 19.45 -1.32 -14.30
C GLU A 227 19.74 -2.83 -14.29
N LEU A 228 18.75 -3.65 -13.92
CA LEU A 228 18.87 -5.11 -13.92
C LEU A 228 18.98 -5.69 -15.34
N MET A 229 18.14 -5.25 -16.27
CA MET A 229 18.08 -5.80 -17.63
C MET A 229 19.16 -5.23 -18.56
N PHE A 230 19.59 -3.98 -18.32
CA PHE A 230 20.45 -3.22 -19.23
C PHE A 230 21.57 -2.48 -18.50
N PRO A 231 22.40 -3.17 -17.68
CA PRO A 231 23.39 -2.53 -16.79
C PRO A 231 24.46 -1.72 -17.53
N THR A 232 24.76 -2.06 -18.79
CA THR A 232 25.84 -1.44 -19.60
C THR A 232 25.34 -0.43 -20.62
N ARG A 233 24.02 -0.18 -20.68
CA ARG A 233 23.41 0.73 -21.64
C ARG A 233 23.41 2.17 -21.10
N LYS A 234 23.13 3.11 -22.01
CA LYS A 234 22.97 4.53 -21.66
C LYS A 234 21.84 4.72 -20.63
N PRO A 235 21.85 5.81 -19.85
CA PRO A 235 20.79 6.11 -18.89
C PRO A 235 19.39 6.08 -19.53
N LEU A 236 18.38 5.56 -18.82
CA LEU A 236 17.02 5.42 -19.33
C LEU A 236 16.39 6.74 -19.80
N ALA A 237 16.82 7.86 -19.24
CA ALA A 237 16.35 9.19 -19.63
C ALA A 237 16.71 9.56 -21.08
N GLU A 238 17.76 8.95 -21.65
CA GLU A 238 18.27 9.24 -23.00
C GLU A 238 17.67 8.33 -24.07
N ASP A 239 17.21 7.13 -23.71
CA ASP A 239 16.61 6.16 -24.64
C ASP A 239 15.07 6.19 -24.57
N THR A 240 14.47 6.99 -25.45
CA THR A 240 13.00 7.16 -25.51
C THR A 240 12.26 5.87 -25.82
N ASN A 241 12.78 5.04 -26.74
CA ASN A 241 12.08 3.83 -27.15
C ASN A 241 12.08 2.81 -26.02
N ARG A 242 13.21 2.65 -25.35
CA ARG A 242 13.31 1.79 -24.17
C ARG A 242 12.46 2.32 -23.03
N PHE A 243 12.48 3.62 -22.76
CA PHE A 243 11.65 4.25 -21.73
C PHE A 243 10.16 3.97 -21.96
N ILE A 244 9.66 4.18 -23.18
CA ILE A 244 8.25 3.97 -23.51
C ILE A 244 7.92 2.47 -23.47
N GLY A 245 8.73 1.62 -24.08
CA GLY A 245 8.50 0.17 -24.11
C GLY A 245 8.45 -0.44 -22.71
N LEU A 246 9.38 -0.08 -21.83
CA LEU A 246 9.45 -0.57 -20.46
C LEU A 246 8.28 -0.03 -19.62
N THR A 247 7.89 1.23 -19.84
CA THR A 247 6.70 1.83 -19.20
C THR A 247 5.41 1.12 -19.61
N LEU A 248 5.19 0.92 -20.91
CA LEU A 248 3.99 0.24 -21.41
C LEU A 248 3.92 -1.22 -20.94
N ALA A 249 5.05 -1.94 -20.99
CA ALA A 249 5.12 -3.31 -20.49
C ALA A 249 4.76 -3.39 -19.00
N LEU A 250 5.32 -2.49 -18.16
CA LEU A 250 4.99 -2.43 -16.74
C LEU A 250 3.51 -2.12 -16.47
N LEU A 251 2.93 -1.16 -17.21
CA LEU A 251 1.52 -0.82 -17.08
C LEU A 251 0.61 -1.97 -17.51
N ILE A 252 0.90 -2.64 -18.63
CA ILE A 252 0.13 -3.81 -19.09
C ILE A 252 0.19 -4.93 -18.06
N CYS A 253 1.38 -5.27 -17.56
CA CYS A 253 1.54 -6.29 -16.52
C CYS A 253 0.79 -5.93 -15.24
N CYS A 254 0.84 -4.67 -14.83
CA CYS A 254 0.15 -4.19 -13.63
C CYS A 254 -1.38 -4.25 -13.80
N PHE A 255 -1.89 -3.82 -14.94
CA PHE A 255 -3.32 -3.90 -15.29
C PHE A 255 -3.81 -5.34 -15.27
N LEU A 256 -3.12 -6.25 -15.98
CA LEU A 256 -3.50 -7.66 -16.03
C LEU A 256 -3.49 -8.31 -14.64
N SER A 257 -2.49 -7.97 -13.80
CA SER A 257 -2.41 -8.48 -12.43
C SER A 257 -3.56 -7.98 -11.56
N ALA A 258 -3.96 -6.72 -11.70
CA ALA A 258 -5.05 -6.12 -10.95
C ALA A 258 -6.45 -6.65 -11.35
N ILE A 259 -6.57 -7.17 -12.58
CA ILE A 259 -7.77 -7.88 -13.04
C ILE A 259 -7.76 -9.34 -12.59
N ALA A 260 -6.61 -10.01 -12.62
CA ALA A 260 -6.49 -11.43 -12.28
C ALA A 260 -6.67 -11.72 -10.79
N VAL A 261 -6.28 -10.79 -9.92
CA VAL A 261 -6.33 -10.97 -8.47
C VAL A 261 -7.32 -9.98 -7.85
N PRO A 262 -8.45 -10.45 -7.30
CA PRO A 262 -9.49 -9.56 -6.79
C PRO A 262 -9.17 -9.00 -5.40
N ASN A 263 -8.37 -9.69 -4.58
CA ASN A 263 -8.15 -9.34 -3.18
C ASN A 263 -6.71 -8.88 -2.90
N ILE A 264 -6.58 -7.65 -2.35
CA ILE A 264 -5.28 -7.03 -1.99
C ILE A 264 -4.56 -7.75 -0.85
N TRP A 265 -5.28 -8.48 -0.01
CA TRP A 265 -4.74 -9.18 1.16
C TRP A 265 -3.64 -10.17 0.76
N TYR A 266 -3.84 -10.90 -0.35
CA TYR A 266 -2.85 -11.85 -0.86
C TYR A 266 -1.52 -11.17 -1.21
N PHE A 267 -1.56 -9.97 -1.80
CA PHE A 267 -0.36 -9.22 -2.12
C PHE A 267 0.38 -8.76 -0.87
N PHE A 268 -0.34 -8.20 0.12
CA PHE A 268 0.29 -7.76 1.37
C PHE A 268 0.90 -8.93 2.14
N GLN A 269 0.22 -10.07 2.20
CA GLN A 269 0.73 -11.26 2.84
C GLN A 269 1.97 -11.81 2.13
N PHE A 270 1.91 -11.97 0.81
CA PHE A 270 3.03 -12.48 0.01
C PHE A 270 4.24 -11.55 0.08
N MET A 271 4.08 -10.28 -0.29
CA MET A 271 5.19 -9.33 -0.31
C MET A 271 5.76 -9.09 1.09
N GLY A 272 4.88 -8.92 2.07
CA GLY A 272 5.23 -8.62 3.45
C GLY A 272 6.05 -9.74 4.08
N SER A 273 5.67 -11.00 3.87
CA SER A 273 6.38 -12.15 4.45
C SER A 273 7.63 -12.57 3.69
N THR A 274 7.86 -12.04 2.48
CA THR A 274 9.00 -12.45 1.64
C THR A 274 9.93 -11.27 1.32
N THR A 275 9.60 -10.50 0.29
CA THR A 275 10.51 -9.53 -0.31
C THR A 275 10.69 -8.29 0.56
N THR A 276 9.63 -7.88 1.23
CA THR A 276 9.63 -6.70 2.10
C THR A 276 10.43 -6.97 3.38
N VAL A 277 10.17 -8.06 4.11
CA VAL A 277 10.99 -8.45 5.28
C VAL A 277 12.45 -8.65 4.88
N SER A 278 12.71 -9.22 3.70
CA SER A 278 14.08 -9.40 3.21
C SER A 278 14.85 -8.09 3.09
N ILE A 279 14.24 -7.08 2.45
CA ILE A 279 14.87 -5.78 2.24
C ILE A 279 14.95 -4.97 3.54
N ALA A 280 13.90 -5.00 4.37
CA ALA A 280 13.81 -4.18 5.57
C ALA A 280 14.68 -4.69 6.72
N PHE A 281 14.81 -6.02 6.87
CA PHE A 281 15.42 -6.61 8.07
C PHE A 281 16.54 -7.62 7.77
N ILE A 282 16.33 -8.54 6.82
CA ILE A 282 17.28 -9.64 6.59
C ILE A 282 18.59 -9.14 5.96
N PHE A 283 18.52 -8.41 4.83
CA PHE A 283 19.73 -7.94 4.14
C PHE A 283 20.53 -6.93 4.96
N PRO A 284 19.93 -5.90 5.60
CA PRO A 284 20.67 -5.00 6.47
C PRO A 284 21.37 -5.74 7.63
N ALA A 285 20.67 -6.68 8.27
CA ALA A 285 21.26 -7.48 9.34
C ALA A 285 22.43 -8.35 8.84
N ALA A 286 22.27 -9.01 7.69
CA ALA A 286 23.31 -9.85 7.09
C ALA A 286 24.57 -9.04 6.74
N ILE A 287 24.41 -7.80 6.23
CA ILE A 287 25.53 -6.90 5.92
C ILE A 287 26.31 -6.54 7.19
N VAL A 288 25.62 -6.16 8.27
CA VAL A 288 26.24 -5.81 9.55
C VAL A 288 26.96 -7.02 10.17
N LEU A 289 26.34 -8.20 10.13
CA LEU A 289 26.93 -9.43 10.67
C LEU A 289 28.15 -9.91 9.88
N LYS A 290 28.12 -9.77 8.55
CA LYS A 290 29.28 -10.10 7.70
C LYS A 290 30.49 -9.24 8.04
N ASN A 291 30.27 -8.01 8.53
CA ASN A 291 31.29 -7.11 9.08
C ASN A 291 32.58 -7.05 8.21
N VAL A 292 32.43 -6.97 6.89
CA VAL A 292 33.53 -7.12 5.92
C VAL A 292 34.70 -6.16 6.19
N HIS A 293 34.39 -4.95 6.65
CA HIS A 293 35.37 -3.90 6.90
C HIS A 293 35.73 -3.71 8.39
N GLY A 294 35.25 -4.58 9.28
CA GLY A 294 35.59 -4.49 10.71
C GLY A 294 34.95 -3.32 11.48
N VAL A 295 34.05 -2.56 10.85
CA VAL A 295 33.50 -1.29 11.36
C VAL A 295 32.41 -1.50 12.43
N SER A 296 31.71 -2.65 12.42
CA SER A 296 30.54 -2.86 13.28
C SER A 296 30.91 -3.27 14.71
N THR A 297 30.34 -2.56 15.67
CA THR A 297 30.48 -2.80 17.11
C THR A 297 29.77 -4.09 17.56
N SER A 298 30.15 -4.64 18.72
CA SER A 298 29.51 -5.85 19.27
C SER A 298 28.01 -5.65 19.54
N SER A 299 27.60 -4.44 19.95
CA SER A 299 26.19 -4.10 20.17
C SER A 299 25.38 -4.10 18.87
N GLU A 300 25.93 -3.52 17.79
CA GLU A 300 25.27 -3.51 16.48
C GLU A 300 25.13 -4.92 15.91
N LYS A 301 26.15 -5.78 16.11
CA LYS A 301 26.09 -7.19 15.73
C LYS A 301 25.01 -7.94 16.51
N MET A 302 24.87 -7.69 17.80
CA MET A 302 23.81 -8.29 18.62
C MET A 302 22.42 -7.86 18.12
N VAL A 303 22.22 -6.57 17.87
CA VAL A 303 20.96 -6.04 17.31
C VAL A 303 20.66 -6.66 15.95
N ALA A 304 21.66 -6.73 15.05
CA ALA A 304 21.51 -7.35 13.74
C ALA A 304 21.15 -8.85 13.84
N ALA A 305 21.78 -9.59 14.74
CA ALA A 305 21.45 -11.00 14.97
C ALA A 305 20.00 -11.17 15.44
N ILE A 306 19.55 -10.36 16.41
CA ILE A 306 18.16 -10.39 16.90
C ILE A 306 17.19 -10.04 15.78
N MET A 307 17.46 -8.97 15.02
CA MET A 307 16.62 -8.57 13.88
C MET A 307 16.50 -9.69 12.84
N LEU A 308 17.61 -10.37 12.52
CA LEU A 308 17.63 -11.47 11.55
C LEU A 308 16.78 -12.65 12.05
N VAL A 309 16.97 -13.08 13.29
CA VAL A 309 16.23 -14.20 13.87
C VAL A 309 14.73 -13.90 13.91
N LEU A 310 14.36 -12.70 14.37
CA LEU A 310 12.95 -12.28 14.43
C LEU A 310 12.35 -12.21 13.03
N ALA A 311 13.04 -11.63 12.06
CA ALA A 311 12.57 -11.52 10.67
C ALA A 311 12.32 -12.88 10.02
N VAL A 312 13.23 -13.85 10.22
CA VAL A 312 13.09 -15.21 9.69
C VAL A 312 11.95 -15.94 10.41
N ALA A 313 11.85 -15.84 11.73
CA ALA A 313 10.79 -16.47 12.51
C ALA A 313 9.40 -15.93 12.13
N THR A 314 9.21 -14.61 12.07
CA THR A 314 7.91 -14.02 11.72
C THR A 314 7.52 -14.33 10.27
N SER A 315 8.47 -14.32 9.34
CA SER A 315 8.22 -14.68 7.93
C SER A 315 7.80 -16.13 7.78
N THR A 316 8.50 -17.06 8.45
CA THR A 316 8.17 -18.49 8.39
C THR A 316 6.80 -18.78 9.01
N ILE A 317 6.47 -18.17 10.15
CA ILE A 317 5.14 -18.28 10.77
C ILE A 317 4.08 -17.72 9.82
N ALA A 318 4.27 -16.51 9.29
CA ALA A 318 3.29 -15.89 8.40
C ALA A 318 3.03 -16.72 7.15
N ILE A 319 4.08 -17.21 6.48
CA ILE A 319 3.95 -18.07 5.28
C ILE A 319 3.21 -19.36 5.63
N SER A 320 3.57 -20.00 6.75
CA SER A 320 2.95 -21.25 7.18
C SER A 320 1.47 -21.07 7.51
N THR A 321 1.11 -20.01 8.24
CA THR A 321 -0.29 -19.68 8.56
C THR A 321 -1.10 -19.38 7.30
N ASN A 322 -0.52 -18.68 6.31
CA ASN A 322 -1.21 -18.37 5.06
C ASN A 322 -1.42 -19.61 4.19
N LEU A 323 -0.44 -20.51 4.12
CA LEU A 323 -0.61 -21.79 3.42
C LEU A 323 -1.67 -22.67 4.11
N TYR A 324 -1.70 -22.65 5.43
CA TYR A 324 -2.71 -23.39 6.18
C TYR A 324 -4.12 -22.83 5.94
N SER A 325 -4.30 -21.51 5.96
CA SER A 325 -5.61 -20.89 5.70
C SER A 325 -6.08 -21.08 4.26
N LEU A 326 -5.16 -21.13 3.29
CA LEU A 326 -5.47 -21.45 1.88
C LEU A 326 -5.89 -22.90 1.66
N THR A 327 -5.43 -23.83 2.50
CA THR A 327 -5.75 -25.27 2.38
C THR A 327 -6.95 -25.69 3.22
N SER A 328 -7.35 -24.86 4.20
CA SER A 328 -8.53 -25.11 5.05
C SER A 328 -9.84 -24.52 4.52
N ASN A 329 -9.79 -23.70 3.47
CA ASN A 329 -10.94 -23.13 2.75
C ASN A 329 -11.18 -23.87 1.44
#